data_AF-A0A9D4LP03-F1
#
_entry.id   AF-A0A9D4LP03-F1
#
_cell.length_a   1.000
_cell.length_b   1.000
_cell.length_c   1.000
_cell.angle_alpha   90.00
_cell.angle_beta   90.00
_cell.angle_gamma   90.00
#
_symmetry.space_group_name_H-M   'P 1'
#
loop_
_entity.id
_entity.type
_entity.pdbx_description
1 polymer ?
#
loop_
_entity_poly.entity_id
_entity_poly.type
_entity_poly.pdbx_seq_one_letter_code
_entity_poly.pdbx_strand_id
1 'polypeptide(L)'
;MVWLEFAVQPGVGRLEPVPVEVKTGRGGLGQEEEQKRKKVERTLMYQNLRAKQQKMEGEIKQTFMRRLNEKISNKNVERDFNKCQKVCEQLDSQMGLLEPHEVFFWPEALLPKGQDSPEDEAQSIDPLEPGYSGYVQDVHEEEEEEEEEDVMNTPAHFTVYRLYRQVPP
;
A
#
# COMPACT_ATOMS: atom_id res chain seq x y z
N MET A 1 -1.58 14.31 -64.22
CA MET A 1 -2.25 13.16 -64.84
C MET A 1 -1.19 12.35 -65.57
N VAL A 2 -0.85 11.17 -65.07
CA VAL A 2 -0.25 10.14 -65.92
C VAL A 2 -0.97 8.86 -65.60
N TRP A 3 -1.83 8.47 -66.53
CA TRP A 3 -2.57 7.21 -66.53
C TRP A 3 -1.58 6.12 -66.94
N LEU A 4 -1.40 5.09 -66.10
CA LEU A 4 -0.76 3.85 -66.53
C LEU A 4 -1.85 2.92 -67.05
N GLU A 5 -1.96 2.88 -68.38
CA GLU A 5 -2.70 1.85 -69.10
C GLU A 5 -2.00 0.51 -68.94
N PHE A 6 -2.73 -0.49 -68.46
CA PHE A 6 -2.39 -1.89 -68.64
C PHE A 6 -3.56 -2.61 -69.32
N ALA A 7 -3.40 -2.86 -70.61
CA ALA A 7 -4.25 -3.78 -71.36
C ALA A 7 -3.88 -5.22 -70.98
N VAL A 8 -4.81 -5.94 -70.35
CA VAL A 8 -4.69 -7.39 -70.08
C VAL A 8 -5.40 -8.15 -71.19
N GLN A 9 -4.66 -8.96 -71.95
CA GLN A 9 -5.23 -9.88 -72.94
C GLN A 9 -5.57 -11.27 -72.33
N PRO A 10 -6.58 -11.97 -72.87
CA PRO A 10 -7.08 -13.23 -72.32
C PRO A 10 -6.14 -14.43 -72.62
N GLY A 11 -5.49 -14.92 -71.56
CA GLY A 11 -4.52 -16.04 -71.53
C GLY A 11 -3.79 -16.06 -70.19
N VAL A 12 -4.58 -16.06 -69.11
CA VAL A 12 -4.40 -15.39 -67.81
C VAL A 12 -3.11 -15.72 -67.04
N GLY A 13 -1.97 -15.14 -67.45
CA GLY A 13 -0.74 -15.08 -66.66
C GLY A 13 -0.47 -13.65 -66.16
N ARG A 14 0.02 -13.49 -64.93
CA ARG A 14 0.50 -12.18 -64.45
C ARG A 14 1.73 -11.76 -65.27
N LEU A 15 1.70 -10.53 -65.80
CA LEU A 15 2.81 -9.90 -66.53
C LEU A 15 3.92 -9.41 -65.58
N GLU A 16 3.57 -9.03 -64.35
CA GLU A 16 4.54 -8.67 -63.32
C GLU A 16 4.93 -9.88 -62.46
N PRO A 17 6.24 -10.02 -62.13
CA PRO A 17 6.70 -11.03 -61.21
C PRO A 17 6.03 -10.84 -59.85
N VAL A 18 5.58 -11.95 -59.24
CA VAL A 18 5.03 -11.90 -57.88
C VAL A 18 6.17 -11.55 -56.91
N PRO A 19 6.08 -10.44 -56.18
CA PRO A 19 7.08 -10.12 -55.17
C PRO A 19 7.04 -11.20 -54.09
N VAL A 20 8.19 -11.83 -53.87
CA VAL A 20 8.39 -12.84 -52.83
C VAL A 20 9.14 -12.19 -51.67
N GLU A 21 8.49 -12.14 -50.52
CA GLU A 21 9.15 -11.77 -49.27
C GLU A 21 10.03 -12.94 -48.80
N VAL A 22 11.33 -12.83 -49.07
CA VAL A 22 12.31 -13.79 -48.58
C VAL A 22 12.60 -13.46 -47.12
N LYS A 23 12.06 -14.27 -46.20
CA LYS A 23 12.36 -14.16 -44.77
C LYS A 23 13.85 -14.44 -44.55
N THR A 24 14.54 -13.50 -43.90
CA THR A 24 16.00 -13.57 -43.66
C THR A 24 16.38 -14.48 -42.48
N GLY A 25 15.39 -15.02 -41.77
CA GLY A 25 15.58 -15.91 -40.62
C GLY A 25 15.31 -17.38 -40.91
N ARG A 26 15.86 -18.27 -40.08
CA ARG A 26 15.60 -19.74 -40.09
C ARG A 26 14.37 -20.15 -39.27
N GLY A 27 13.56 -19.19 -38.83
CA GLY A 27 12.38 -19.44 -38.00
C GLY A 27 11.22 -20.04 -38.79
N GLY A 28 10.38 -20.84 -38.13
CA GLY A 28 9.18 -21.41 -38.74
C GLY A 28 8.15 -20.32 -39.09
N LEU A 29 7.36 -20.55 -40.14
CA LEU A 29 6.23 -19.68 -40.47
C LEU A 29 5.26 -19.63 -39.27
N GLY A 30 4.96 -18.43 -38.74
CA GLY A 30 4.08 -18.24 -37.58
C GLY A 30 4.77 -18.20 -36.21
N GLN A 31 6.09 -18.46 -36.15
CA GLN A 31 6.85 -18.42 -34.89
C GLN A 31 6.88 -17.01 -34.26
N GLU A 32 7.02 -15.96 -35.08
CA GLU A 32 7.03 -14.57 -34.62
C GLU A 32 5.68 -14.14 -34.03
N GLU A 33 4.57 -14.57 -34.65
CA GLU A 33 3.23 -14.26 -34.17
C GLU A 33 2.95 -14.94 -32.82
N GLU A 34 3.36 -16.20 -32.67
CA GLU A 34 3.21 -16.90 -31.40
C GLU A 34 4.12 -16.32 -30.31
N GLN A 35 5.35 -15.94 -30.64
CA GLN A 35 6.23 -15.25 -29.69
C GLN A 35 5.64 -13.91 -29.25
N LYS A 36 5.08 -13.14 -30.19
CA LYS A 36 4.39 -11.87 -29.89
C LYS A 36 3.21 -12.11 -28.97
N ARG A 37 2.38 -13.12 -29.22
CA ARG A 37 1.26 -13.49 -28.36
C ARG A 37 1.73 -13.84 -26.94
N LYS A 38 2.74 -14.71 -26.82
CA LYS A 38 3.32 -15.12 -25.53
C LYS A 38 3.96 -13.94 -24.78
N LYS A 39 4.60 -13.00 -25.48
CA LYS A 39 5.16 -11.79 -24.86
C LYS A 39 4.04 -10.90 -24.30
N VAL A 40 3.00 -10.63 -25.08
CA VAL A 40 1.85 -9.83 -24.65
C VAL A 40 1.15 -10.45 -23.44
N GLU A 41 0.91 -11.76 -23.46
CA GLU A 41 0.28 -12.48 -22.35
C GLU A 41 1.10 -12.39 -21.06
N ARG A 42 2.43 -12.58 -21.16
CA ARG A 42 3.33 -12.42 -20.02
C ARG A 42 3.29 -11.00 -19.47
N THR A 43 3.41 -9.98 -20.32
CA THR A 43 3.37 -8.59 -19.89
C THR A 43 2.04 -8.25 -19.19
N LEU A 44 0.91 -8.69 -19.74
CA LEU A 44 -0.40 -8.50 -19.11
C LEU A 44 -0.51 -9.21 -17.75
N MET A 45 0.05 -10.42 -17.63
CA MET A 45 0.08 -11.14 -16.36
C MET A 45 0.89 -10.39 -15.31
N TYR A 46 2.08 -9.91 -15.66
CA TYR A 46 2.94 -9.12 -14.76
C TYR A 46 2.27 -7.81 -14.34
N GLN A 47 1.66 -7.07 -15.27
CA GLN A 47 0.93 -5.84 -14.97
C GLN A 47 -0.22 -6.09 -14.00
N ASN A 48 -1.01 -7.15 -14.23
CA ASN A 48 -2.11 -7.51 -13.33
C ASN A 48 -1.61 -7.91 -11.93
N LEU A 49 -0.49 -8.62 -11.82
CA LEU A 49 0.10 -8.97 -10.54
C LEU A 49 0.59 -7.73 -9.80
N ARG A 50 1.30 -6.82 -10.49
CA ARG A 50 1.78 -5.55 -9.91
C ARG A 50 0.61 -4.70 -9.42
N ALA A 51 -0.43 -4.54 -10.22
CA ALA A 51 -1.62 -3.79 -9.83
C ALA A 51 -2.33 -4.40 -8.61
N LYS A 52 -2.40 -5.73 -8.51
CA LYS A 52 -2.95 -6.41 -7.32
C LYS A 52 -2.08 -6.18 -6.08
N GLN A 53 -0.76 -6.27 -6.22
CA GLN A 53 0.16 -6.02 -5.11
C GLN A 53 0.05 -4.58 -4.60
N GLN A 54 0.05 -3.59 -5.50
CA GLN A 54 -0.11 -2.18 -5.14
C GLN A 54 -1.43 -1.91 -4.42
N LYS A 55 -2.54 -2.51 -4.88
CA LYS A 55 -3.83 -2.40 -4.20
C LYS A 55 -3.78 -2.98 -2.79
N MET A 56 -3.26 -4.20 -2.64
CA MET A 56 -3.15 -4.83 -1.32
C MET A 56 -2.24 -4.02 -0.38
N GLU A 57 -1.10 -3.53 -0.88
CA GLU A 57 -0.20 -2.69 -0.09
C GLU A 57 -0.89 -1.38 0.36
N GLY A 58 -1.62 -0.73 -0.54
CA GLY A 58 -2.41 0.45 -0.24
C GLY A 58 -3.48 0.19 0.82
N GLU A 59 -4.23 -0.91 0.70
CA GLU A 59 -5.25 -1.32 1.67
C GLU A 59 -4.63 -1.63 3.05
N ILE A 60 -3.50 -2.34 3.09
CA ILE A 60 -2.78 -2.63 4.34
C ILE A 60 -2.31 -1.35 5.01
N LYS A 61 -1.71 -0.41 4.26
CA LYS A 61 -1.28 0.90 4.79
C LYS A 61 -2.47 1.69 5.34
N GLN A 62 -3.55 1.80 4.58
CA GLN A 62 -4.75 2.53 4.99
C GLN A 62 -5.40 1.94 6.24
N THR A 63 -5.52 0.61 6.32
CA THR A 63 -6.11 -0.05 7.50
C THR A 63 -5.25 0.12 8.74
N PHE A 64 -3.92 0.10 8.61
CA PHE A 64 -3.00 0.40 9.71
C PHE A 64 -3.14 1.84 10.20
N MET A 65 -3.10 2.81 9.28
CA MET A 65 -3.25 4.24 9.63
C MET A 65 -4.60 4.52 10.28
N ARG A 66 -5.68 3.92 9.77
CA ARG A 66 -7.01 4.04 10.36
C ARG A 66 -7.03 3.58 11.83
N ARG A 67 -6.49 2.40 12.12
CA ARG A 67 -6.42 1.88 13.50
C ARG A 67 -5.59 2.78 14.42
N LEU A 68 -4.49 3.33 13.91
CA LEU A 68 -3.66 4.26 14.67
C LEU A 68 -4.42 5.54 14.99
N ASN A 69 -5.12 6.11 14.01
CA ASN A 69 -5.92 7.31 14.18
C ASN A 69 -7.08 7.10 15.15
N GLU A 70 -7.78 5.96 15.05
CA GLU A 70 -8.84 5.57 15.99
C GLU A 70 -8.29 5.50 17.43
N LYS A 71 -7.13 4.88 17.63
CA LYS A 71 -6.47 4.80 18.94
C LYS A 71 -6.13 6.19 19.50
N ILE A 72 -5.60 7.08 18.66
CA ILE A 72 -5.27 8.45 19.07
C ILE A 72 -6.54 9.24 19.38
N SER A 73 -7.57 9.12 18.55
CA SER A 73 -8.86 9.77 18.73
C SER A 73 -9.50 9.36 20.05
N ASN A 74 -9.54 8.07 20.37
CA ASN A 74 -10.09 7.57 21.62
C ASN A 74 -9.33 8.13 22.83
N LYS A 75 -7.99 8.12 22.79
CA LYS A 75 -7.16 8.73 23.84
C LYS A 75 -7.41 10.23 24.01
N ASN A 76 -7.67 10.94 22.92
CA ASN A 76 -8.00 12.37 22.98
C ASN A 76 -9.36 12.59 23.64
N VAL A 77 -10.36 11.80 23.27
CA VAL A 77 -11.70 11.82 23.91
C VAL A 77 -11.59 11.52 25.40
N GLU A 78 -10.84 10.48 25.79
CA GLU A 78 -10.58 10.17 27.21
C GLU A 78 -9.88 11.32 27.93
N ARG A 79 -8.89 11.95 27.30
CA ARG A 79 -8.18 13.10 27.89
C ARG A 79 -9.13 14.28 28.09
N ASP A 80 -9.97 14.58 27.13
CA ASP A 80 -10.91 15.69 27.22
C ASP A 80 -12.03 15.40 28.21
N PHE A 81 -12.53 14.16 28.26
CA PHE A 81 -13.46 13.70 29.29
C PHE A 81 -12.89 13.89 30.70
N ASN A 82 -11.66 13.44 30.94
CA ASN A 82 -10.97 13.62 32.23
C ASN A 82 -10.79 15.10 32.60
N LYS A 83 -10.52 15.98 31.63
CA LYS A 83 -10.45 17.44 31.90
C LYS A 83 -11.81 17.99 32.29
N CYS A 84 -12.87 17.62 31.58
CA CYS A 84 -14.22 18.04 31.90
C CYS A 84 -14.61 17.59 33.31
N GLN A 85 -14.33 16.34 33.68
CA GLN A 85 -14.61 15.83 35.02
C GLN A 85 -13.91 16.65 36.12
N LYS A 86 -12.62 17.01 35.92
CA LYS A 86 -11.88 17.86 36.87
C LYS A 86 -12.47 19.27 36.98
N VAL A 87 -12.92 19.84 35.87
CA VAL A 87 -13.56 21.16 35.87
C VAL A 87 -14.91 21.11 36.60
N CYS A 88 -15.70 20.06 36.38
CA CYS A 88 -16.95 19.84 37.10
C CYS A 88 -16.70 19.75 38.62
N GLU A 89 -15.77 18.91 39.05
CA GLU A 89 -15.39 18.82 40.48
C GLU A 89 -14.95 20.17 41.05
N GLN A 90 -14.09 20.89 40.34
CA GLN A 90 -13.61 22.18 40.81
C GLN A 90 -14.75 23.20 40.99
N LEU A 91 -15.72 23.22 40.06
CA LEU A 91 -16.88 24.13 40.13
C LEU A 91 -17.82 23.73 41.26
N ASP A 92 -18.10 22.44 41.40
CA ASP A 92 -18.96 21.89 42.43
C ASP A 92 -18.38 22.13 43.84
N SER A 93 -17.07 21.91 43.99
CA SER A 93 -16.30 22.23 45.21
C SER A 93 -16.39 23.72 45.58
N GLN A 94 -16.36 24.62 44.58
CA GLN A 94 -16.56 26.06 44.83
C GLN A 94 -17.99 26.41 45.26
N MET A 95 -18.98 25.64 44.80
CA MET A 95 -20.38 25.77 45.22
C MET A 95 -20.69 25.06 46.55
N GLY A 96 -19.70 24.38 47.14
CA GLY A 96 -19.85 23.65 48.41
C GLY A 96 -20.55 22.29 48.25
N LEU A 97 -20.61 21.75 47.03
CA LEU A 97 -21.11 20.40 46.78
C LEU A 97 -19.99 19.39 47.09
N LEU A 98 -20.29 18.41 47.96
CA LEU A 98 -19.33 17.40 48.43
C LEU A 98 -19.45 16.06 47.69
N GLU A 99 -20.52 15.90 46.90
CA GLU A 99 -20.80 14.69 46.13
C GLU A 99 -21.30 15.09 44.73
N PRO A 100 -20.88 14.37 43.68
CA PRO A 100 -21.35 14.64 42.33
C PRO A 100 -22.83 14.26 42.18
N HIS A 101 -23.53 14.98 41.30
CA HIS A 101 -24.92 14.65 40.97
C HIS A 101 -25.06 13.26 40.34
N GLU A 102 -24.11 12.89 39.48
CA GLU A 102 -24.00 11.57 38.86
C GLU A 102 -22.54 11.10 39.00
N VAL A 103 -22.35 9.81 39.28
CA VAL A 103 -21.06 9.20 39.62
C VAL A 103 -19.98 9.45 38.56
N PHE A 104 -20.36 9.58 37.28
CA PHE A 104 -19.42 9.81 36.18
C PHE A 104 -19.01 11.27 35.98
N PHE A 105 -19.65 12.24 36.66
CA PHE A 105 -19.26 13.66 36.50
C PHE A 105 -17.93 13.99 37.17
N TRP A 106 -17.54 13.23 38.19
CA TRP A 106 -16.26 13.39 38.86
C TRP A 106 -15.34 12.22 38.55
N PRO A 107 -14.01 12.41 38.64
CA PRO A 107 -13.06 11.31 38.56
C PRO A 107 -13.31 10.31 39.69
N GLU A 108 -13.25 9.01 39.38
CA GLU A 108 -13.49 7.94 40.38
C GLU A 108 -12.56 8.02 41.60
N ALA A 109 -11.35 8.55 41.42
CA ALA A 109 -10.39 8.77 42.49
C ALA A 109 -10.86 9.77 43.57
N LEU A 110 -11.81 10.64 43.23
CA LEU A 110 -12.34 11.69 44.11
C LEU A 110 -13.70 11.33 44.70
N LEU A 111 -14.30 10.21 44.28
CA LEU A 111 -15.53 9.71 44.88
C LEU A 111 -15.22 9.17 46.29
N PRO A 112 -16.12 9.40 47.27
CA PRO A 112 -15.96 8.80 48.59
C PRO A 112 -15.94 7.27 48.46
N LYS A 113 -14.82 6.65 48.84
CA LYS A 113 -14.64 5.19 48.84
C LYS A 113 -15.56 4.53 49.86
N GLY A 114 -16.81 4.26 49.47
CA GLY A 114 -17.59 3.17 50.04
C GLY A 114 -16.93 1.85 49.64
N GLN A 115 -16.76 0.94 50.59
CA GLN A 115 -16.16 -0.39 50.43
C GLN A 115 -16.61 -1.06 49.13
N ASP A 116 -15.66 -1.63 48.38
CA ASP A 116 -15.79 -2.42 47.13
C ASP A 116 -15.31 -1.72 45.85
N SER A 117 -14.00 -1.50 45.70
CA SER A 117 -13.34 -1.60 44.39
C SER A 117 -11.82 -1.78 44.53
N PRO A 118 -11.19 -2.75 43.82
CA PRO A 118 -9.77 -3.04 43.93
C PRO A 118 -8.91 -1.92 43.33
N GLU A 119 -7.79 -1.67 43.99
CA GLU A 119 -6.76 -0.70 43.63
C GLU A 119 -6.09 -1.10 42.30
N ASP A 120 -6.47 -0.44 41.21
CA ASP A 120 -5.62 -0.37 40.02
C ASP A 120 -4.75 0.90 40.10
N GLU A 121 -3.46 0.65 40.32
CA GLU A 121 -2.40 1.64 40.36
C GLU A 121 -2.46 2.56 39.14
N ALA A 122 -2.75 3.85 39.38
CA ALA A 122 -2.54 4.91 38.41
C ALA A 122 -1.03 5.03 38.14
N GLN A 123 -0.54 4.24 37.19
CA GLN A 123 0.81 4.36 36.66
C GLN A 123 0.94 5.75 36.03
N SER A 124 1.84 6.54 36.61
CA SER A 124 2.35 7.80 36.11
C SER A 124 2.69 7.68 34.62
N ILE A 125 1.92 8.35 33.77
CA ILE A 125 2.29 8.53 32.37
C ILE A 125 3.32 9.66 32.34
N ASP A 126 4.58 9.28 32.08
CA ASP A 126 5.69 10.19 31.80
C ASP A 126 5.28 11.28 30.79
N PRO A 127 5.74 12.54 30.97
CA PRO A 127 5.57 13.59 29.98
C PRO A 127 6.40 13.27 28.73
N LEU A 128 5.81 12.60 27.73
CA LEU A 128 6.40 12.55 26.39
C LEU A 128 5.98 13.76 25.56
N GLU A 129 7.02 14.35 24.99
CA GLU A 129 7.19 15.63 24.29
C GLU A 129 6.08 16.11 23.33
N PRO A 130 5.96 17.44 23.15
CA PRO A 130 5.12 18.04 22.12
C PRO A 130 5.86 17.96 20.77
N GLY A 131 5.62 16.91 19.99
CA GLY A 131 6.40 16.77 18.76
C GLY A 131 6.03 15.63 17.83
N TYR A 132 4.74 15.34 17.62
CA TYR A 132 4.36 14.51 16.47
C TYR A 132 3.18 15.12 15.73
N SER A 133 3.43 16.29 15.15
CA SER A 133 2.70 16.75 13.97
C SER A 133 3.21 15.92 12.80
N GLY A 134 2.42 14.92 12.41
CA GLY A 134 2.66 14.17 11.17
C GLY A 134 2.40 15.05 9.96
N TYR A 135 3.34 15.93 9.64
CA TYR A 135 3.49 16.40 8.27
C TYR A 135 3.99 15.22 7.45
N VAL A 136 3.16 14.80 6.50
CA VAL A 136 3.59 13.92 5.42
C VAL A 136 4.54 14.76 4.57
N GLN A 137 5.84 14.52 4.70
CA GLN A 137 6.82 15.11 3.79
C GLN A 137 6.61 14.46 2.42
N ASP A 138 6.27 15.28 1.43
CA ASP A 138 6.26 14.90 0.02
C ASP A 138 7.57 14.18 -0.30
N VAL A 139 7.48 12.88 -0.51
CA VAL A 139 8.60 12.09 -1.02
C VAL A 139 8.63 12.37 -2.51
N HIS A 140 9.63 13.14 -2.92
CA HIS A 140 9.95 13.40 -4.31
C HIS A 140 10.17 12.04 -5.01
N GLU A 141 9.27 11.69 -5.92
CA GLU A 141 9.35 10.52 -6.77
C GLU A 141 10.41 10.83 -7.85
N GLU A 142 11.62 10.34 -7.66
CA GLU A 142 12.62 10.26 -8.74
C GLU A 142 12.41 8.92 -9.45
N GLU A 143 11.83 8.97 -10.64
CA GLU A 143 11.80 7.85 -11.59
C GLU A 143 13.23 7.63 -12.12
N GLU A 144 13.93 6.61 -11.62
CA GLU A 144 15.07 6.04 -12.34
C GLU A 144 14.54 4.97 -13.32
N GLU A 145 14.67 5.25 -14.62
CA GLU A 145 14.60 4.26 -15.68
C GLU A 145 15.80 3.30 -15.55
N GLU A 146 15.56 2.04 -15.19
CA GLU A 146 16.52 0.95 -15.45
C GLU A 146 15.98 0.04 -16.57
N GLU A 147 16.81 -0.10 -17.60
CA GLU A 147 16.59 -0.88 -18.81
C GLU A 147 16.35 -2.37 -18.50
N GLU A 148 15.38 -2.99 -19.18
CA GLU A 148 15.18 -4.44 -19.19
C GLU A 148 16.39 -5.14 -19.84
N GLU A 149 17.14 -5.95 -19.09
CA GLU A 149 17.87 -7.08 -19.66
C GLU A 149 17.29 -8.43 -19.21
N ASP A 150 16.85 -9.22 -20.19
CA ASP A 150 16.36 -10.60 -20.10
C ASP A 150 17.42 -11.53 -19.46
N VAL A 151 17.21 -11.96 -18.20
CA VAL A 151 17.90 -13.16 -17.65
C VAL A 151 16.94 -14.01 -16.82
N MET A 152 15.98 -14.66 -17.48
CA MET A 152 15.31 -15.83 -16.91
C MET A 152 16.11 -17.09 -17.27
N ASN A 153 16.66 -17.75 -16.23
CA ASN A 153 16.73 -19.21 -16.05
C ASN A 153 18.12 -19.72 -15.58
N THR A 154 18.32 -19.81 -14.26
CA THR A 154 19.12 -20.91 -13.70
C THR A 154 18.41 -21.57 -12.51
N PRO A 155 18.51 -22.90 -12.31
CA PRO A 155 17.73 -23.63 -11.30
C PRO A 155 18.19 -23.45 -9.84
N ALA A 156 19.11 -22.51 -9.56
CA ALA A 156 19.85 -22.46 -8.29
C ALA A 156 19.33 -21.45 -7.26
N HIS A 157 18.29 -20.67 -7.55
CA HIS A 157 17.84 -19.60 -6.65
C HIS A 157 17.00 -20.07 -5.44
N PHE A 158 16.65 -21.37 -5.35
CA PHE A 158 15.81 -21.86 -4.25
C PHE A 158 16.55 -22.34 -2.99
N THR A 159 17.89 -22.28 -2.91
CA THR A 159 18.63 -22.97 -1.83
C THR A 159 19.43 -22.10 -0.86
N VAL A 160 19.65 -20.80 -1.08
CA VAL A 160 20.65 -20.08 -0.26
C VAL A 160 20.08 -19.24 0.91
N TYR A 161 18.78 -18.91 0.92
CA TYR A 161 18.16 -18.30 2.11
C TYR A 161 18.15 -19.22 3.36
N ARG A 162 18.56 -20.49 3.22
CA ARG A 162 18.65 -21.45 4.33
C ARG A 162 19.99 -21.48 5.09
N LEU A 163 21.05 -20.76 4.67
CA LEU A 163 22.39 -21.01 5.22
C LEU A 163 23.13 -19.83 5.88
N TYR A 164 22.56 -18.63 5.98
CA TYR A 164 23.22 -17.50 6.66
C TYR A 164 22.61 -17.14 8.03
N ARG A 165 22.17 -18.15 8.78
CA ARG A 165 21.91 -18.06 10.23
C ARG A 165 23.06 -18.65 11.07
N GLN A 166 24.31 -18.61 10.59
CA GLN A 166 25.47 -19.00 11.39
C GLN A 166 26.55 -17.91 11.35
N VAL A 167 26.57 -17.15 12.45
CA VAL A 167 27.61 -16.25 12.97
C VAL A 167 28.94 -17.04 13.12
N PRO A 168 30.14 -16.55 12.73
CA PRO A 168 31.04 -15.76 13.64
C PRO A 168 32.13 -14.90 12.93
N PRO A 169 33.14 -14.31 13.64
CA PRO A 169 33.30 -14.05 15.08
C PRO A 169 33.10 -12.58 15.49
#